data_AF-A0A243R8E5-F1
#
_entry.id   AF-A0A243R8E5-F1
#
_cell.length_a   1.000
_cell.length_b   1.000
_cell.length_c   1.000
_cell.angle_alpha   90.00
_cell.angle_beta   90.00
_cell.angle_gamma   90.00
#
_symmetry.space_group_name_H-M   'P 1'
#
loop_
_entity.id
_entity.type
_entity.pdbx_description
1 polymer ?
#
loop_
_entity_poly.entity_id
_entity_poly.type
_entity_poly.pdbx_seq_one_letter_code
_entity_poly.pdbx_strand_id
1 'polypeptide(L)'
;MIKSLGSTYWRSIQYQEQTFWCWNATTISVANFYANARVWTQCGFAAAVLNRDDSRLADQRPFGCCPDGALRGDCNQGWWPDAGPLQQAGIQVPVADADRHRVDQTWMGGRWVGVKRLTELTKNEVKAEIDAGRPIIMNIGWGGGLSGHIVNIWGYSYRPETGELVHVWVHDPWEDTGGVYAGMEDAPIMWIAWETLFGGYPGGQNGTWNRTFKTRRN
;
A
#
# COMPACT_ATOMS: atom_id res chain seq x y z
N MET A 1 -9.40 1.78 23.75
CA MET A 1 -9.26 3.13 23.18
C MET A 1 -8.74 3.05 21.75
N ILE A 2 -8.93 4.10 20.94
CA ILE A 2 -8.55 4.16 19.51
C ILE A 2 -7.46 5.21 19.31
N LYS A 3 -6.50 4.91 18.44
CA LYS A 3 -5.53 5.86 17.89
C LYS A 3 -5.54 5.73 16.37
N SER A 4 -5.73 6.83 15.66
CA SER A 4 -5.73 6.86 14.20
C SER A 4 -5.08 8.15 13.70
N LEU A 5 -4.66 8.14 12.42
CA LEU A 5 -3.99 9.25 11.75
C LEU A 5 -4.93 10.40 11.33
N GLY A 6 -6.20 10.34 11.74
CA GLY A 6 -7.21 11.37 11.53
C GLY A 6 -8.62 10.83 11.83
N SER A 7 -9.47 11.66 12.45
CA SER A 7 -10.89 11.35 12.73
C SER A 7 -11.86 11.97 11.72
N THR A 8 -11.35 12.68 10.72
CA THR A 8 -12.15 13.37 9.70
C THR A 8 -12.14 12.60 8.39
N TYR A 9 -13.33 12.34 7.86
CA TYR A 9 -13.68 11.59 6.66
C TYR A 9 -12.90 11.93 5.36
N TRP A 10 -12.10 13.00 5.32
CA TRP A 10 -11.41 13.48 4.10
C TRP A 10 -9.96 12.98 3.93
N ARG A 11 -9.42 12.20 4.87
CA ARG A 11 -8.08 11.56 4.77
C ARG A 11 -8.18 10.04 4.55
N SER A 12 -9.20 9.68 3.79
CA SER A 12 -9.55 8.38 3.28
C SER A 12 -8.54 7.91 2.23
N ILE A 13 -8.37 6.59 2.18
CA ILE A 13 -7.68 5.94 1.07
C ILE A 13 -8.58 5.97 -0.16
N GLN A 14 -8.00 6.12 -1.34
CA GLN A 14 -8.73 6.02 -2.59
C GLN A 14 -9.11 4.56 -2.87
N TYR A 15 -10.31 4.32 -3.37
CA TYR A 15 -10.64 3.04 -4.00
C TYR A 15 -9.70 2.77 -5.17
N GLN A 16 -9.33 1.52 -5.42
CA GLN A 16 -8.60 1.20 -6.64
C GLN A 16 -9.50 1.40 -7.86
N GLU A 17 -9.04 2.15 -8.85
CA GLU A 17 -9.79 2.39 -10.09
C GLU A 17 -9.72 1.21 -11.05
N GLN A 18 -8.78 0.29 -10.83
CA GLN A 18 -8.55 -0.88 -11.67
C GLN A 18 -8.29 -2.12 -10.81
N THR A 19 -8.66 -3.27 -11.34
CA THR A 19 -8.61 -4.56 -10.64
C THR A 19 -7.24 -4.90 -10.05
N PHE A 20 -6.13 -4.51 -10.69
CA PHE A 20 -4.78 -4.78 -10.22
C PHE A 20 -4.06 -3.57 -9.62
N TRP A 21 -4.78 -2.51 -9.25
CA TRP A 21 -4.23 -1.23 -8.78
C TRP A 21 -4.32 -1.00 -7.27
N CYS A 22 -4.49 -2.05 -6.46
CA CYS A 22 -4.39 -1.94 -5.01
C CYS A 22 -3.09 -1.26 -4.54
N TRP A 23 -1.97 -1.54 -5.21
CA TRP A 23 -0.67 -0.90 -4.95
C TRP A 23 -0.66 0.60 -5.24
N ASN A 24 -1.39 1.02 -6.26
CA ASN A 24 -1.42 2.39 -6.75
C ASN A 24 -2.28 3.24 -5.79
N ALA A 25 -3.51 2.81 -5.58
CA ALA A 25 -4.47 3.44 -4.68
C ALA A 25 -3.90 3.62 -3.26
N THR A 26 -3.26 2.59 -2.72
CA THR A 26 -2.62 2.67 -1.39
C THR A 26 -1.44 3.63 -1.36
N THR A 27 -0.57 3.61 -2.38
CA THR A 27 0.62 4.48 -2.43
C THR A 27 0.24 5.95 -2.52
N ILE A 28 -0.63 6.32 -3.46
CA ILE A 28 -1.03 7.71 -3.64
C ILE A 28 -1.84 8.23 -2.45
N SER A 29 -2.59 7.36 -1.76
CA SER A 29 -3.31 7.74 -0.55
C SER A 29 -2.35 8.17 0.56
N VAL A 30 -1.24 7.44 0.73
CA VAL A 30 -0.18 7.84 1.67
C VAL A 30 0.51 9.13 1.21
N ALA A 31 0.79 9.26 -0.10
CA ALA A 31 1.41 10.46 -0.64
C ALA A 31 0.54 11.70 -0.40
N ASN A 32 -0.76 11.60 -0.69
CA ASN A 32 -1.74 12.66 -0.48
C ASN A 32 -1.89 12.99 1.01
N PHE A 33 -1.84 11.98 1.89
CA PHE A 33 -1.84 12.17 3.33
C PHE A 33 -0.63 13.01 3.80
N TYR A 34 0.58 12.68 3.33
CA TYR A 34 1.79 13.44 3.71
C TYR A 34 1.88 14.83 3.07
N ALA A 35 1.42 14.96 1.83
CA ALA A 35 1.38 16.24 1.13
C ALA A 35 0.25 17.16 1.61
N ASN A 36 -0.77 16.59 2.29
CA ASN A 36 -2.02 17.27 2.61
C ASN A 36 -2.69 17.90 1.36
N ALA A 37 -2.53 17.23 0.21
CA ALA A 37 -3.01 17.67 -1.10
C ALA A 37 -3.14 16.46 -2.03
N ARG A 38 -3.98 16.54 -3.06
CA ARG A 38 -4.04 15.54 -4.13
C ARG A 38 -2.87 15.77 -5.08
N VAL A 39 -1.78 15.03 -4.90
CA VAL A 39 -0.54 15.17 -5.69
C VAL A 39 -0.46 14.21 -6.88
N TRP A 40 -1.23 13.12 -6.84
CA TRP A 40 -1.28 12.11 -7.89
C TRP A 40 -2.72 11.66 -8.16
N THR A 41 -3.01 11.35 -9.43
CA THR A 41 -4.14 10.49 -9.83
C THR A 41 -3.62 9.05 -10.02
N GLN A 42 -4.47 8.03 -9.91
CA GLN A 42 -4.02 6.64 -10.13
C GLN A 42 -3.47 6.46 -11.55
N CYS A 43 -4.17 6.99 -12.55
CA CYS A 43 -3.70 6.96 -13.93
C CYS A 43 -2.32 7.60 -14.14
N GLY A 44 -2.10 8.81 -13.60
CA GLY A 44 -0.84 9.54 -13.74
C GLY A 44 0.30 8.83 -13.01
N PHE A 45 0.02 8.31 -11.81
CA PHE A 45 1.02 7.59 -11.03
C PHE A 45 1.38 6.22 -11.64
N ALA A 46 0.40 5.47 -12.15
CA ALA A 46 0.63 4.23 -12.87
C ALA A 46 1.53 4.46 -14.09
N ALA A 47 1.26 5.50 -14.88
CA ALA A 47 2.06 5.83 -16.06
C ALA A 47 3.53 6.10 -15.71
N ALA A 48 3.75 6.90 -14.66
CA ALA A 48 5.08 7.24 -14.17
C ALA A 48 5.85 6.01 -13.65
N VAL A 49 5.21 5.18 -12.81
CA VAL A 49 5.84 4.00 -12.19
C VAL A 49 6.13 2.90 -13.22
N LEU A 50 5.21 2.67 -14.14
CA LEU A 50 5.35 1.61 -15.15
C LEU A 50 6.29 2.02 -16.29
N ASN A 51 7.00 3.15 -16.14
CA ASN A 51 7.94 3.71 -17.09
C ASN A 51 7.37 3.73 -18.52
N ARG A 52 6.13 4.19 -18.64
CA ARG A 52 5.48 4.39 -19.94
C ARG A 52 5.82 5.76 -20.56
N ASP A 53 6.73 6.49 -19.93
CA ASP A 53 7.45 7.65 -20.48
C ASP A 53 8.68 7.23 -21.31
N ASP A 54 8.59 6.17 -22.12
CA ASP A 54 9.65 5.90 -23.10
C ASP A 54 9.54 6.88 -24.27
N SER A 55 10.33 7.96 -24.20
CA SER A 55 10.54 8.90 -25.31
C SER A 55 11.00 8.24 -26.62
N ARG A 56 11.42 6.96 -26.61
CA ARG A 56 11.71 6.18 -27.83
C ARG A 56 10.47 5.58 -28.51
N LEU A 57 9.30 5.65 -27.87
CA LEU A 57 8.00 5.25 -28.43
C LEU A 57 7.07 6.46 -28.65
N ALA A 58 7.64 7.67 -28.58
CA ALA A 58 6.96 8.95 -28.66
C ALA A 58 6.19 9.19 -29.96
N ASP A 59 6.43 8.39 -30.99
CA ASP A 59 5.83 8.53 -32.30
C ASP A 59 4.54 7.70 -32.50
N GLN A 60 4.14 6.84 -31.54
CA GLN A 60 3.11 5.84 -31.84
C GLN A 60 1.93 5.67 -30.87
N ARG A 61 1.87 6.26 -29.68
CA ARG A 61 0.66 6.19 -28.81
C ARG A 61 0.54 7.40 -27.88
N PRO A 62 -0.69 7.82 -27.50
CA PRO A 62 -0.85 8.83 -26.45
C PRO A 62 -0.20 8.35 -25.15
N PHE A 63 0.70 9.16 -24.61
CA PHE A 63 1.44 8.87 -23.38
C PHE A 63 0.47 8.79 -22.19
N GLY A 64 0.54 7.70 -21.43
CA GLY A 64 -0.25 7.53 -20.21
C GLY A 64 -0.99 6.20 -20.11
N CYS A 65 -1.48 5.92 -18.91
CA CYS A 65 -2.29 4.73 -18.62
C CYS A 65 -3.79 4.92 -18.86
N CYS A 66 -4.25 6.17 -18.92
CA CYS A 66 -5.65 6.50 -19.17
C CYS A 66 -5.79 7.65 -20.20
N PRO A 67 -5.25 7.50 -21.42
CA PRO A 67 -5.47 8.50 -22.47
C PRO A 67 -6.99 8.61 -22.76
N ASP A 68 -7.49 9.85 -22.82
CA ASP A 68 -8.90 10.15 -23.10
C ASP A 68 -9.91 9.45 -22.16
N GLY A 69 -9.48 9.12 -20.94
CA GLY A 69 -10.30 8.43 -19.93
C GLY A 69 -10.42 6.91 -20.15
N ALA A 70 -9.80 6.35 -21.20
CA ALA A 70 -9.80 4.92 -21.47
C ALA A 70 -8.53 4.26 -20.94
N LEU A 71 -8.68 3.19 -20.16
CA LEU A 71 -7.55 2.41 -19.65
C LEU A 71 -6.78 1.74 -20.79
N ARG A 72 -5.47 1.98 -20.86
CA ARG A 72 -4.56 1.24 -21.73
C ARG A 72 -4.34 -0.16 -21.14
N GLY A 73 -4.60 -1.21 -21.93
CA GLY A 73 -4.67 -2.59 -21.43
C GLY A 73 -3.40 -3.11 -20.75
N ASP A 74 -2.22 -2.56 -21.06
CA ASP A 74 -0.94 -2.92 -20.45
C ASP A 74 -0.63 -2.15 -19.15
N CYS A 75 -1.57 -1.32 -18.68
CA CYS A 75 -1.45 -0.60 -17.42
C CYS A 75 -2.18 -1.26 -16.25
N ASN A 76 -3.22 -2.08 -16.50
CA ASN A 76 -3.89 -2.83 -15.43
C ASN A 76 -3.04 -4.05 -15.01
N GLN A 77 -1.97 -3.79 -14.28
CA GLN A 77 -1.05 -4.81 -13.80
C GLN A 77 -0.65 -4.55 -12.34
N GLY A 78 -0.40 -5.65 -11.63
CA GLY A 78 0.07 -5.59 -10.25
C GLY A 78 1.52 -5.13 -10.17
N TRP A 79 1.82 -4.34 -9.14
CA TRP A 79 3.17 -3.86 -8.86
C TRP A 79 3.41 -3.80 -7.35
N TRP A 80 4.68 -3.82 -6.94
CA TRP A 80 5.02 -3.67 -5.52
C TRP A 80 5.24 -2.20 -5.17
N PRO A 81 4.66 -1.66 -4.09
CA PRO A 81 4.90 -0.30 -3.60
C PRO A 81 6.22 -0.26 -2.81
N ASP A 82 7.30 -0.69 -3.45
CA ASP A 82 8.63 -0.69 -2.88
C ASP A 82 9.32 0.68 -3.04
N ALA A 83 10.64 0.73 -2.89
CA ALA A 83 11.40 1.98 -2.95
C ALA A 83 11.13 2.78 -4.23
N GLY A 84 10.93 2.15 -5.38
CA GLY A 84 10.71 2.86 -6.64
C GLY A 84 9.41 3.68 -6.62
N PRO A 85 8.23 3.04 -6.53
CA PRO A 85 6.95 3.75 -6.49
C PRO A 85 6.83 4.70 -5.29
N LEU A 86 7.31 4.30 -4.10
CA LEU A 86 7.23 5.18 -2.94
C LEU A 86 8.06 6.45 -3.12
N GLN A 87 9.29 6.34 -3.61
CA GLN A 87 10.11 7.53 -3.89
C GLN A 87 9.51 8.38 -5.01
N GLN A 88 8.97 7.75 -6.06
CA GLN A 88 8.25 8.45 -7.13
C GLN A 88 7.05 9.25 -6.59
N ALA A 89 6.37 8.72 -5.57
CA ALA A 89 5.26 9.38 -4.90
C ALA A 89 5.70 10.47 -3.90
N GLY A 90 7.01 10.69 -3.72
CA GLY A 90 7.52 11.63 -2.72
C GLY A 90 7.41 11.10 -1.28
N ILE A 91 7.43 9.78 -1.10
CA ILE A 91 7.43 9.11 0.21
C ILE A 91 8.85 8.61 0.49
N GLN A 92 9.47 9.04 1.59
CA GLN A 92 10.75 8.45 1.98
C GLN A 92 10.53 7.02 2.45
N VAL A 93 11.41 6.14 1.99
CA VAL A 93 11.52 4.79 2.51
C VAL A 93 12.67 4.80 3.52
N PRO A 94 12.42 4.47 4.79
CA PRO A 94 13.50 4.41 5.78
C PRO A 94 14.43 3.24 5.42
N VAL A 95 15.51 3.53 4.70
CA VAL A 95 16.67 2.65 4.56
C VAL A 95 17.57 2.89 5.77
N ALA A 96 17.15 2.45 6.95
CA ALA A 96 18.01 2.53 8.13
C ALA A 96 19.22 1.59 7.96
N ASP A 97 20.42 2.02 8.35
CA ASP A 97 21.62 1.17 8.33
C ASP A 97 21.48 -0.11 9.19
N ALA A 98 20.67 -0.06 10.25
CA ALA A 98 20.31 -1.23 11.06
C ALA A 98 19.41 -2.24 10.30
N ASP A 99 18.78 -1.83 9.20
CA ASP A 99 18.03 -2.70 8.30
C ASP A 99 18.88 -3.36 7.21
N ARG A 100 20.12 -2.88 7.00
CA ARG A 100 21.11 -3.53 6.11
C ARG A 100 21.52 -4.93 6.60
N HIS A 101 21.40 -5.23 7.89
CA HIS A 101 21.89 -6.47 8.52
C HIS A 101 20.84 -7.59 8.68
N ARG A 102 19.68 -7.53 8.01
CA ARG A 102 18.91 -8.78 7.73
C ARG A 102 18.57 -8.96 6.25
N VAL A 103 19.31 -8.29 5.38
CA VAL A 103 19.38 -8.57 3.95
C VAL A 103 20.68 -9.32 3.77
N ASP A 104 20.65 -10.60 3.40
CA ASP A 104 21.85 -11.20 2.82
C ASP A 104 22.01 -10.56 1.43
N GLN A 105 22.81 -9.50 1.36
CA GLN A 105 23.23 -8.89 0.11
C GLN A 105 24.41 -9.71 -0.42
N THR A 106 24.14 -10.75 -1.17
CA THR A 106 25.11 -11.26 -2.14
C THR A 106 24.49 -11.28 -3.54
N TRP A 107 25.06 -10.43 -4.39
CA TRP A 107 24.84 -10.41 -5.83
C TRP A 107 25.48 -11.68 -6.42
N MET A 108 24.71 -12.75 -6.62
CA MET A 108 25.18 -13.96 -7.29
C MET A 108 24.63 -14.00 -8.73
N GLY A 109 25.52 -13.90 -9.71
CA GLY A 109 25.26 -14.36 -11.08
C GLY A 109 24.20 -13.61 -11.88
N GLY A 110 24.03 -12.29 -11.69
CA GLY A 110 23.19 -11.47 -12.59
C GLY A 110 21.69 -11.54 -12.34
N ARG A 111 21.24 -11.99 -11.15
CA ARG A 111 19.83 -11.98 -10.74
C ARG A 111 19.65 -11.31 -9.37
N TRP A 112 18.66 -10.43 -9.27
CA TRP A 112 18.23 -9.84 -8.00
C TRP A 112 17.56 -10.89 -7.12
N VAL A 113 18.13 -11.15 -5.95
CA VAL A 113 17.56 -12.03 -4.93
C VAL A 113 17.25 -11.18 -3.70
N GLY A 114 15.97 -10.81 -3.56
CA GLY A 114 15.29 -10.40 -2.32
C GLY A 114 15.95 -9.37 -1.39
N VAL A 115 15.44 -8.13 -1.40
CA VAL A 115 15.57 -7.19 -0.27
C VAL A 115 14.94 -7.81 0.99
N LYS A 116 15.47 -7.57 2.20
CA LYS A 116 14.89 -7.97 3.49
C LYS A 116 13.43 -7.52 3.53
N ARG A 117 12.54 -8.48 3.33
CA ARG A 117 11.09 -8.33 3.42
C ARG A 117 10.77 -8.26 4.92
N LEU A 118 10.26 -7.14 5.42
CA LEU A 118 9.55 -7.16 6.70
C LEU A 118 8.28 -7.97 6.44
N THR A 119 8.25 -9.24 6.82
CA THR A 119 7.09 -10.09 6.56
C THR A 119 5.89 -9.54 7.34
N GLU A 120 6.08 -9.14 8.60
CA GLU A 120 5.06 -8.54 9.47
C GLU A 120 5.73 -7.58 10.48
N LEU A 121 5.01 -6.55 10.97
CA LEU A 121 5.46 -5.76 12.12
C LEU A 121 4.92 -6.36 13.42
N THR A 122 5.62 -6.13 14.53
CA THR A 122 5.08 -6.41 15.87
C THR A 122 3.99 -5.39 16.25
N LYS A 123 3.15 -5.73 17.23
CA LYS A 123 2.16 -4.81 17.82
C LYS A 123 2.79 -3.47 18.23
N ASN A 124 3.98 -3.50 18.82
CA ASN A 124 4.69 -2.29 19.28
C ASN A 124 5.24 -1.46 18.12
N GLU A 125 5.73 -2.09 17.06
CA GLU A 125 6.17 -1.37 15.87
C GLU A 125 5.00 -0.71 15.15
N VAL A 126 3.85 -1.39 15.04
CA VAL A 126 2.64 -0.76 14.47
C VAL A 126 2.23 0.45 15.30
N LYS A 127 2.19 0.34 16.63
CA LYS A 127 1.91 1.48 17.52
C LYS A 127 2.89 2.62 17.27
N ALA A 128 4.19 2.32 17.24
CA ALA A 128 5.24 3.33 17.08
C ALA A 128 5.18 4.05 15.71
N GLU A 129 4.76 3.38 14.64
CA GLU A 129 4.54 4.02 13.34
C GLU A 129 3.30 4.93 13.38
N ILE A 130 2.17 4.41 13.85
CA ILE A 130 0.90 5.16 13.90
C ILE A 130 0.98 6.36 14.86
N ASP A 131 1.55 6.19 16.06
CA ASP A 131 1.72 7.26 17.04
C ASP A 131 2.63 8.39 16.51
N ALA A 132 3.54 8.07 15.59
CA ALA A 132 4.40 9.04 14.95
C ALA A 132 3.80 9.65 13.67
N GLY A 133 2.52 9.41 13.39
CA GLY A 133 1.85 10.02 12.25
C GLY A 133 2.10 9.30 10.92
N ARG A 134 2.51 8.02 10.93
CA ARG A 134 3.03 7.33 9.74
C ARG A 134 2.16 6.14 9.34
N PRO A 135 1.42 6.22 8.23
CA PRO A 135 0.67 5.07 7.74
C PRO A 135 1.61 3.92 7.33
N ILE A 136 1.12 2.69 7.43
CA ILE A 136 1.86 1.50 7.02
C ILE A 136 1.14 0.89 5.81
N ILE A 137 1.88 0.58 4.75
CA ILE A 137 1.35 -0.20 3.63
C ILE A 137 1.73 -1.67 3.88
N MET A 138 0.80 -2.60 3.64
CA MET A 138 1.04 -4.03 3.78
C MET A 138 0.49 -4.84 2.62
N ASN A 139 1.10 -5.99 2.38
CA ASN A 139 0.57 -6.99 1.46
C ASN A 139 -0.12 -8.11 2.24
N ILE A 140 -1.33 -8.44 1.82
CA ILE A 140 -2.04 -9.65 2.15
C ILE A 140 -1.76 -10.67 1.04
N GLY A 141 -0.90 -11.65 1.31
CA GLY A 141 -0.59 -12.72 0.36
C GLY A 141 -1.66 -13.80 0.36
N TRP A 142 -2.11 -14.20 -0.84
CA TRP A 142 -3.02 -15.33 -1.00
C TRP A 142 -2.21 -16.63 -1.15
N GLY A 143 -2.46 -17.61 -0.27
CA GLY A 143 -1.95 -18.99 -0.43
C GLY A 143 -0.43 -19.14 -0.66
N GLY A 144 0.41 -18.33 0.00
CA GLY A 144 1.88 -18.42 -0.12
C GLY A 144 2.48 -17.97 -1.46
N GLY A 145 1.68 -17.40 -2.36
CA GLY A 145 2.10 -16.94 -3.68
C GLY A 145 2.78 -15.55 -3.70
N LEU A 146 3.22 -15.13 -4.90
CA LEU A 146 3.75 -13.79 -5.17
C LEU A 146 2.65 -12.74 -5.47
N SER A 147 1.39 -13.18 -5.55
CA SER A 147 0.22 -12.32 -5.71
C SER A 147 -0.41 -12.03 -4.34
N GLY A 148 -1.06 -10.90 -4.23
CA GLY A 148 -1.67 -10.48 -2.99
C GLY A 148 -2.54 -9.26 -3.17
N HIS A 149 -2.94 -8.69 -2.05
CA HIS A 149 -3.72 -7.49 -1.98
C HIS A 149 -3.05 -6.48 -1.09
N ILE A 150 -2.86 -5.27 -1.62
CA ILE A 150 -2.13 -4.23 -0.92
C ILE A 150 -3.14 -3.31 -0.25
N VAL A 151 -3.00 -3.21 1.06
CA VAL A 151 -3.89 -2.48 1.96
C VAL A 151 -3.05 -1.68 2.93
N ASN A 152 -3.67 -0.78 3.68
CA ASN A 152 -2.91 0.06 4.61
C ASN A 152 -3.45 0.04 6.03
N ILE A 153 -2.55 0.08 7.01
CA ILE A 153 -2.87 0.33 8.41
C ILE A 153 -2.82 1.83 8.69
N TRP A 154 -3.93 2.38 9.17
CA TRP A 154 -4.12 3.82 9.44
C TRP A 154 -4.37 4.13 10.92
N GLY A 155 -4.50 3.10 11.72
CA GLY A 155 -4.87 3.21 13.12
C GLY A 155 -4.83 1.87 13.83
N TYR A 156 -4.99 1.92 15.14
CA TYR A 156 -5.12 0.76 15.97
C TYR A 156 -6.04 1.04 17.16
N SER A 157 -6.59 -0.03 17.73
CA SER A 157 -7.22 0.01 19.04
C SER A 157 -6.43 -0.83 20.04
N TYR A 158 -6.49 -0.43 21.30
CA TYR A 158 -5.75 -1.07 22.38
C TYR A 158 -6.60 -1.21 23.64
N ARG A 159 -6.28 -2.23 24.44
CA ARG A 159 -6.81 -2.43 25.80
C ARG A 159 -6.23 -1.35 26.73
N PRO A 160 -7.04 -0.48 27.33
CA PRO A 160 -6.54 0.58 28.22
C PRO A 160 -5.74 0.06 29.41
N GLU A 161 -6.10 -1.12 29.93
CA GLU A 161 -5.55 -1.70 31.16
C GLU A 161 -4.14 -2.23 30.94
N THR A 162 -3.88 -2.80 29.76
CA THR A 162 -2.60 -3.45 29.43
C THR A 162 -1.77 -2.69 28.40
N GLY A 163 -2.36 -1.70 27.73
CA GLY A 163 -1.74 -1.00 26.59
C GLY A 163 -1.64 -1.84 25.31
N GLU A 164 -2.12 -3.09 25.34
CA GLU A 164 -1.98 -4.07 24.27
C GLU A 164 -2.83 -3.70 23.05
N LEU A 165 -2.23 -3.67 21.87
CA LEU A 165 -2.96 -3.56 20.60
C LEU A 165 -3.82 -4.81 20.37
N VAL A 166 -5.09 -4.59 20.04
CA VAL A 166 -6.07 -5.66 19.77
C VAL A 166 -6.64 -5.64 18.36
N HIS A 167 -6.81 -4.46 17.76
CA HIS A 167 -7.26 -4.34 16.37
C HIS A 167 -6.42 -3.31 15.63
N VAL A 168 -6.35 -3.48 14.31
CA VAL A 168 -5.85 -2.46 13.39
C VAL A 168 -7.00 -1.92 12.55
N TRP A 169 -6.86 -0.66 12.15
CA TRP A 169 -7.75 -0.02 11.18
C TRP A 169 -7.11 -0.17 9.82
N VAL A 170 -7.70 -1.03 9.00
CA VAL A 170 -7.22 -1.30 7.65
C VAL A 170 -8.09 -0.55 6.66
N HIS A 171 -7.47 0.28 5.85
CA HIS A 171 -8.11 0.79 4.65
C HIS A 171 -7.79 -0.16 3.50
N ASP A 172 -8.84 -0.69 2.91
CA ASP A 172 -8.78 -1.73 1.89
C ASP A 172 -9.28 -1.14 0.55
N PRO A 173 -8.44 -1.01 -0.49
CA PRO A 173 -8.86 -0.36 -1.73
C PRO A 173 -9.77 -1.24 -2.62
N TRP A 174 -10.15 -2.45 -2.20
CA TRP A 174 -10.88 -3.41 -3.04
C TRP A 174 -12.32 -2.98 -3.37
N GLU A 175 -12.61 -3.06 -4.67
CA GLU A 175 -13.88 -2.88 -5.38
C GLU A 175 -15.02 -3.92 -5.14
N ASP A 176 -14.77 -5.14 -4.61
CA ASP A 176 -15.72 -6.28 -4.70
C ASP A 176 -16.59 -6.48 -3.46
N THR A 177 -17.19 -5.39 -2.97
CA THR A 177 -18.35 -5.50 -2.09
C THR A 177 -19.65 -5.54 -2.90
N GLY A 178 -19.65 -6.19 -4.07
CA GLY A 178 -20.81 -6.26 -4.95
C GLY A 178 -21.32 -4.90 -5.45
N GLY A 179 -20.41 -3.94 -5.68
CA GLY A 179 -20.76 -2.60 -6.15
C GLY A 179 -21.41 -1.69 -5.11
N VAL A 180 -21.54 -2.14 -3.84
CA VAL A 180 -22.09 -1.32 -2.73
C VAL A 180 -21.30 -0.01 -2.53
N TYR A 181 -20.02 0.00 -2.95
CA TYR A 181 -19.15 1.16 -2.90
C TYR A 181 -18.71 1.69 -4.28
N ALA A 182 -19.30 1.20 -5.37
CA ALA A 182 -18.99 1.67 -6.71
C ALA A 182 -19.33 3.17 -6.83
N GLY A 183 -18.36 3.98 -7.28
CA GLY A 183 -18.53 5.43 -7.43
C GLY A 183 -18.24 6.26 -6.16
N MET A 184 -17.81 5.63 -5.07
CA MET A 184 -17.25 6.37 -3.94
C MET A 184 -15.78 6.76 -4.22
N GLU A 185 -15.35 7.92 -3.75
CA GLU A 185 -13.94 8.33 -3.85
C GLU A 185 -13.05 7.59 -2.84
N ASP A 186 -13.65 7.04 -1.76
CA ASP A 186 -12.98 6.74 -0.49
C ASP A 186 -13.18 5.31 0.05
N ALA A 187 -12.13 4.49 0.02
CA ALA A 187 -12.11 3.08 0.43
C ALA A 187 -12.66 2.80 1.84
N PRO A 188 -13.31 1.63 2.07
CA PRO A 188 -13.89 1.29 3.36
C PRO A 188 -12.80 1.11 4.41
N ILE A 189 -13.17 1.48 5.65
CA ILE A 189 -12.36 1.23 6.84
C ILE A 189 -12.83 -0.08 7.46
N MET A 190 -11.92 -1.04 7.55
CA MET A 190 -12.16 -2.33 8.17
C MET A 190 -11.46 -2.41 9.52
N TRP A 191 -12.18 -2.94 10.49
CA TRP A 191 -11.66 -3.24 11.81
C TRP A 191 -11.22 -4.69 11.84
N ILE A 192 -9.92 -4.89 11.79
CA ILE A 192 -9.35 -6.24 11.72
C ILE A 192 -8.71 -6.56 13.07
N ALA A 193 -9.16 -7.65 13.70
CA ALA A 193 -8.49 -8.18 14.88
C ALA A 193 -7.05 -8.53 14.50
N TRP A 194 -6.10 -8.23 15.39
CA TRP A 194 -4.67 -8.40 15.11
C TRP A 194 -4.37 -9.80 14.58
N GLU A 195 -4.94 -10.81 15.21
CA GLU A 195 -4.73 -12.22 14.94
C GLU A 195 -5.28 -12.65 13.57
N THR A 196 -6.33 -11.97 13.08
CA THR A 196 -6.93 -12.24 11.75
C THR A 196 -5.99 -11.92 10.60
N LEU A 197 -5.04 -10.98 10.80
CA LEU A 197 -4.04 -10.64 9.78
C LEU A 197 -3.15 -11.83 9.38
N PHE A 198 -3.06 -12.88 10.21
CA PHE A 198 -2.11 -13.98 10.00
C PHE A 198 -2.75 -15.28 9.50
N GLY A 199 -4.04 -15.27 9.13
CA GLY A 199 -4.68 -16.51 8.68
C GLY A 199 -6.11 -16.39 8.16
N GLY A 200 -6.64 -15.18 7.97
CA GLY A 200 -8.05 -15.03 7.64
C GLY A 200 -8.44 -13.63 7.21
N TYR A 201 -7.53 -12.90 6.54
CA TYR A 201 -7.87 -11.56 6.04
C TYR A 201 -9.18 -11.63 5.22
N PRO A 202 -10.20 -10.81 5.55
CA PRO A 202 -11.53 -10.89 4.92
C PRO A 202 -11.46 -10.73 3.38
N GLY A 203 -12.29 -11.49 2.64
CA GLY A 203 -12.26 -11.51 1.17
C GLY A 203 -12.22 -12.91 0.53
N GLY A 204 -12.30 -13.98 1.33
CA GLY A 204 -12.61 -15.33 0.86
C GLY A 204 -11.42 -16.23 0.48
N GLN A 205 -10.17 -15.76 0.54
CA GLN A 205 -9.00 -16.50 0.04
C GLN A 205 -7.94 -16.86 1.11
N ASN A 206 -8.26 -16.80 2.41
CA ASN A 206 -7.33 -17.09 3.53
C ASN A 206 -5.99 -16.35 3.41
N GLY A 207 -6.07 -15.02 3.29
CA GLY A 207 -4.89 -14.17 3.13
C GLY A 207 -4.13 -13.93 4.43
N THR A 208 -2.81 -13.79 4.31
CA THR A 208 -1.92 -13.46 5.42
C THR A 208 -1.11 -12.21 5.13
N TRP A 209 -0.97 -11.33 6.12
CA TRP A 209 0.01 -10.27 6.09
C TRP A 209 1.39 -10.91 5.98
N ASN A 210 2.08 -10.66 4.86
CA ASN A 210 3.38 -11.28 4.58
C ASN A 210 4.42 -10.30 4.04
N ARG A 211 4.07 -9.02 3.92
CA ARG A 211 4.99 -7.94 3.59
C ARG A 211 4.53 -6.61 4.16
N THR A 212 5.50 -5.79 4.56
CA THR A 212 5.29 -4.42 5.00
C THR A 212 6.14 -3.43 4.22
N PHE A 213 5.59 -2.24 3.97
CA PHE A 213 6.30 -1.07 3.48
C PHE A 213 6.05 0.09 4.45
N LYS A 214 7.10 0.46 5.20
CA LYS A 214 7.06 1.62 6.09
C LYS A 214 7.18 2.89 5.27
N THR A 215 6.39 3.89 5.63
CA THR A 215 6.34 5.16 4.91
C THR A 215 6.81 6.29 5.81
N ARG A 216 7.40 7.33 5.23
CA ARG A 216 7.87 8.52 5.93
C ARG A 216 7.55 9.73 5.06
N ARG A 217 7.24 10.85 5.71
CA ARG A 217 7.13 12.15 5.04
C ARG A 217 8.52 12.58 4.57
N ASN A 218 8.60 13.14 3.35
CA ASN A 218 9.79 13.85 2.85
C ASN A 218 10.16 15.07 3.71
#